data_AF-A0A6G9AZM3-F1
#
_entry.id   AF-A0A6G9AZM3-F1
#
_cell.length_a   1.000
_cell.length_b   1.000
_cell.length_c   1.000
_cell.angle_alpha   90.00
_cell.angle_beta   90.00
_cell.angle_gamma   90.00
#
_symmetry.space_group_name_H-M   'P 1'
#
loop_
_entity.id
_entity.type
_entity.pdbx_description
1 polymer ?
#
loop_
_entity_poly.entity_id
_entity_poly.type
_entity_poly.pdbx_seq_one_letter_code
_entity_poly.pdbx_strand_id
1 'polypeptide(L)' 'MQQKTGLSQSTISYYLSMLQEAGLVIPTRHGKWTYYRRDEKNIKSYLTQIAL' A
#
# COMPACT_ATOMS: atom_id res chain seq x y z
N MET A 1 -14.06 2.01 17.39
CA MET A 1 -13.93 1.29 16.11
C MET A 1 -12.45 1.06 15.77
N GLN A 2 -11.69 0.40 16.64
CA GLN A 2 -10.34 -0.10 16.33
C GLN A 2 -10.52 -1.53 15.78
N GLN A 3 -10.94 -1.65 14.53
CA GLN A 3 -11.23 -2.96 13.95
C GLN A 3 -10.34 -3.20 12.74
N LYS A 4 -9.31 -4.05 12.92
CA LYS A 4 -8.96 -5.23 12.10
C LYS A 4 -7.48 -5.60 12.11
N THR A 5 -6.61 -4.77 12.66
CA THR A 5 -5.18 -5.07 12.83
C THR A 5 -4.73 -4.38 14.11
N GLY A 6 -4.04 -5.04 15.05
CA GLY A 6 -3.58 -4.45 16.32
C GLY A 6 -2.49 -3.35 16.17
N LEU A 7 -2.54 -2.59 15.09
CA LEU A 7 -1.62 -1.54 14.70
C LEU A 7 -2.34 -0.19 14.82
N SER A 8 -1.63 0.84 15.26
CA SER A 8 -2.16 2.20 15.30
C SER A 8 -2.41 2.72 13.87
N GLN A 9 -3.34 3.67 13.74
CA GLN A 9 -3.62 4.34 12.46
C GLN A 9 -2.36 4.97 11.84
N SER A 10 -1.44 5.50 12.67
CA SER A 10 -0.17 6.07 12.22
C SER A 10 0.74 5.02 11.60
N THR A 11 0.82 3.84 12.19
CA THR A 11 1.61 2.72 11.65
C THR A 11 1.03 2.23 10.33
N ILE A 12 -0.29 2.14 10.21
CA ILE A 12 -0.96 1.77 8.96
C ILE A 12 -0.66 2.79 7.85
N SER A 13 -0.80 4.08 8.14
CA SER A 13 -0.48 5.14 7.17
C SER A 13 0.99 5.12 6.75
N TYR A 14 1.90 4.90 7.69
CA TYR A 14 3.34 4.79 7.41
C TYR A 14 3.64 3.65 6.42
N TYR A 15 3.09 2.46 6.67
CA TYR A 15 3.28 1.32 5.76
C TYR A 15 2.65 1.57 4.38
N LEU A 16 1.48 2.21 4.32
CA LEU A 16 0.84 2.54 3.05
C LEU A 16 1.65 3.54 2.22
N SER A 17 2.26 4.54 2.87
CA SER A 17 3.20 5.46 2.22
C SER A 17 4.42 4.73 1.67
N MET A 18 5.04 3.85 2.46
CA MET A 18 6.19 3.06 1.98
C MET A 18 5.83 2.16 0.79
N LEU A 19 4.67 1.51 0.82
CA LEU A 19 4.20 0.68 -0.29
C LEU A 19 3.89 1.52 -1.54
N GLN A 20 3.40 2.74 -1.36
CA GLN A 20 3.16 3.68 -2.46
C GLN A 20 4.48 4.16 -3.07
N GLU A 21 5.47 4.53 -2.25
CA GLU A 21 6.80 4.92 -2.72
C GLU A 21 7.50 3.78 -3.47
N ALA A 22 7.35 2.55 -2.99
CA ALA A 22 7.84 1.35 -3.67
C ALA A 22 7.06 1.00 -4.96
N GLY A 23 6.01 1.76 -5.31
CA GLY A 23 5.20 1.52 -6.50
C GLY A 23 4.34 0.26 -6.43
N LEU A 24 4.15 -0.33 -5.24
CA LEU A 24 3.40 -1.59 -5.04
C LEU A 24 1.90 -1.35 -4.84
N VAL A 25 1.50 -0.14 -4.45
CA VAL A 25 0.10 0.25 -4.31
C VAL A 25 -0.18 1.59 -4.98
N ILE A 26 -1.39 1.72 -5.50
CA ILE A 26 -1.90 2.91 -6.16
C ILE A 26 -2.88 3.59 -5.20
N PRO A 27 -2.58 4.81 -4.72
CA PRO A 27 -3.52 5.61 -3.96
C PRO A 27 -4.60 6.17 -4.89
N THR A 28 -5.85 6.20 -4.44
CA THR A 28 -6.96 6.82 -5.16
C THR A 28 -7.80 7.60 -4.15
N ARG A 29 -7.83 8.92 -4.32
CA ARG A 29 -8.57 9.80 -3.42
C ARG A 29 -10.04 9.86 -3.83
N HIS A 30 -10.93 9.42 -2.95
CA HIS A 30 -12.37 9.58 -3.08
C HIS A 30 -12.89 10.45 -1.94
N GLY A 31 -12.96 11.75 -2.20
CA GLY A 31 -13.42 12.74 -1.22
C GLY A 31 -12.54 12.81 0.03
N LYS A 32 -13.10 12.41 1.18
CA LYS A 32 -12.42 12.40 2.49
C LYS A 32 -11.54 11.17 2.73
N TRP A 33 -11.59 10.18 1.84
CA TRP A 33 -10.91 8.90 2.03
C TRP A 33 -9.89 8.64 0.91
N THR A 34 -8.71 8.17 1.28
CA THR A 34 -7.72 7.64 0.33
C THR A 34 -7.81 6.13 0.32
N TYR A 35 -8.18 5.57 -0.81
CA TYR A 35 -8.21 4.14 -1.05
C TYR A 35 -6.88 3.70 -1.63
N TYR A 36 -6.41 2.52 -1.25
CA TYR A 36 -5.20 1.93 -1.81
C TYR A 36 -5.56 0.65 -2.54
N ARG A 37 -5.11 0.52 -3.79
CA ARG A 37 -5.26 -0.68 -4.61
C ARG A 37 -3.88 -1.26 -4.87
N ARG A 38 -3.73 -2.60 -4.86
CA ARG A 38 -2.47 -3.24 -5.25
C ARG A 38 -2.18 -3.02 -6.73
N ASP A 39 -0.94 -2.66 -7.04
CA ASP A 39 -0.42 -2.64 -8.40
C ASP A 39 0.18 -4.00 -8.74
N GLU A 40 -0.67 -4.94 -9.16
CA GLU A 40 -0.24 -6.30 -9.51
C GLU A 40 0.82 -6.32 -10.62
N LYS A 41 0.87 -5.29 -11.49
CA LYS A 41 1.86 -5.21 -12.57
C LYS A 41 3.24 -4.87 -12.00
N ASN A 42 3.32 -3.84 -11.16
CA ASN A 42 4.57 -3.49 -10.49
C ASN A 42 5.01 -4.53 -9.47
N ILE A 43 4.08 -5.13 -8.72
CA ILE A 43 4.39 -6.23 -7.80
C ILE A 43 5.04 -7.38 -8.56
N LYS A 44 4.47 -7.80 -9.70
CA LYS A 44 5.09 -8.84 -10.54
C LYS A 44 6.46 -8.43 -11.06
N SER A 45 6.60 -7.20 -11.57
CA SER A 45 7.89 -6.69 -12.04
C SER A 45 8.95 -6.70 -10.94
N TYR A 46 8.58 -6.28 -9.72
CA TYR A 46 9.46 -6.26 -8.57
C TYR A 46 9.85 -7.67 -8.12
N LEU A 47 8.88 -8.60 -8.06
CA LEU A 47 9.15 -10.01 -7.76
C LEU A 47 10.07 -10.65 -8.81
N THR A 48 9.92 -10.32 -10.09
CA THR A 48 10.81 -10.78 -11.16
C THR A 48 12.24 -10.21 -10.99
N GLN A 49 12.38 -8.96 -10.53
CA GLN A 49 13.69 -8.36 -10.28
C GLN A 49 14.40 -8.94 -9.05
N ILE A 50 13.68 -9.29 -7.99
CA ILE A 50 14.26 -9.92 -6.79
C ILE A 50 14.68 -11.36 -7.07
N ALA A 51 13.95 -12.06 -7.94
CA ALA A 51 14.23 -13.46 -8.27
C ALA A 51 15.44 -13.65 -9.22
N LEU A 52 16.10 -12.56 -9.64
CA LEU A 52 17.30 -12.55 -10.48
C LEU A 52 18.56 -12.41 -9.61
#